data_AF-A0A0T6Z9Q6-F1
#
_entry.id   AF-A0A0T6Z9Q6-F1
#
_cell.length_a   1.000
_cell.length_b   1.000
_cell.length_c   1.000
_cell.angle_alpha   90.00
_cell.angle_beta   90.00
_cell.angle_gamma   90.00
#
_symmetry.space_group_name_H-M   'P 1'
#
loop_
_entity.id
_entity.type
_entity.pdbx_description
1 polymer ?
#
loop_
_entity_poly.entity_id
_entity_poly.type
_entity_poly.pdbx_seq_one_letter_code
_entity_poly.pdbx_strand_id
1 'polypeptide(L)'
;MMDHMFKQIAATAVNIGPEVLASHWPFRRPMDVVKAPALSVDDKRAILAAWASDFYAIDSKPALRHMPGTPEPVSIDEVRSALRELDSRYDI
;
A
#
# COMPACT_ATOMS: atom_id res chain seq x y z
N MET A 1 17.12 -8.79 9.54
CA MET A 1 17.30 -8.57 8.08
C MET A 1 16.21 -7.67 7.49
N MET A 2 14.91 -7.82 7.83
CA MET A 2 13.84 -6.88 7.42
C MET A 2 13.82 -5.54 8.16
N ASP A 3 14.30 -5.52 9.41
CA ASP A 3 14.51 -4.28 10.17
C ASP A 3 15.47 -3.30 9.45
N HIS A 4 16.37 -3.85 8.63
CA HIS A 4 17.34 -3.07 7.85
C HIS A 4 16.73 -2.45 6.59
N MET A 5 15.70 -3.07 5.99
CA MET A 5 15.04 -2.52 4.80
C MET A 5 14.17 -1.32 5.16
N PHE A 6 13.31 -1.42 6.18
CA PHE A 6 12.53 -0.27 6.65
C PHE A 6 13.42 0.85 7.19
N LYS A 7 14.52 0.51 7.88
CA LYS A 7 15.53 1.50 8.32
C LYS A 7 16.28 2.14 7.15
N GLN A 8 16.66 1.39 6.12
CA GLN A 8 17.26 1.97 4.91
C GLN A 8 16.29 2.86 4.17
N ILE A 9 15.03 2.44 4.04
CA ILE A 9 13.96 3.19 3.39
C ILE A 9 13.75 4.53 4.13
N ALA A 10 13.66 4.51 5.46
CA ALA A 10 13.59 5.73 6.28
C ALA A 10 14.87 6.60 6.17
N ALA A 11 16.06 5.99 6.20
CA ALA A 11 17.32 6.72 6.09
C ALA A 11 17.52 7.36 4.70
N THR A 12 17.01 6.74 3.64
CA THR A 12 17.14 7.25 2.26
C THR A 12 16.15 8.40 2.01
N ALA A 13 14.97 8.37 2.64
CA ALA A 13 14.00 9.47 2.58
C ALA A 13 14.53 10.78 3.19
N VAL A 14 15.41 10.69 4.19
CA VAL A 14 16.08 11.86 4.79
C VAL A 14 17.03 12.54 3.80
N ASN A 15 17.54 11.83 2.80
CA ASN A 15 18.58 12.34 1.89
C ASN A 15 18.08 12.68 0.47
N ILE A 16 17.00 12.06 -0.01
CA ILE A 16 16.53 12.18 -1.42
C ILE A 16 15.07 12.64 -1.50
N GLY A 17 14.37 12.78 -0.37
CA GLY A 17 12.96 13.17 -0.31
C GLY A 17 11.99 11.98 -0.30
N PRO A 18 10.71 12.22 0.04
CA PRO A 18 9.71 11.16 0.28
C PRO A 18 9.34 10.34 -0.96
N GLU A 19 9.68 10.82 -2.16
CA GLU A 19 9.39 10.14 -3.44
C GLU A 19 10.14 8.81 -3.60
N VAL A 20 11.29 8.64 -2.94
CA VAL A 20 12.06 7.39 -3.00
C VAL A 20 11.37 6.25 -2.25
N LEU A 21 10.63 6.54 -1.17
CA LEU A 21 9.85 5.54 -0.43
C LEU A 21 8.85 4.80 -1.34
N ALA A 22 8.30 5.53 -2.30
CA ALA A 22 7.34 5.00 -3.26
C ALA A 22 8.00 4.05 -4.27
N SER A 23 9.20 4.37 -4.75
CA SER A 23 9.84 3.67 -5.88
C SER A 23 10.29 2.23 -5.58
N HIS A 24 10.05 1.72 -4.37
CA HIS A 24 10.44 0.36 -3.95
C HIS A 24 9.27 -0.45 -3.38
N TRP A 25 8.04 0.05 -3.49
CA TRP A 25 6.87 -0.64 -2.98
C TRP A 25 6.69 -1.97 -3.75
N PRO A 26 6.89 -3.15 -3.12
CA PRO A 26 6.83 -4.42 -3.85
C PRO A 26 5.40 -4.80 -4.23
N PHE A 27 4.41 -4.09 -3.68
CA PHE A 27 3.00 -4.40 -3.85
C PHE A 27 2.47 -3.68 -5.09
N ARG A 28 2.16 -4.46 -6.13
CA ARG A 28 1.63 -3.93 -7.39
C ARG A 28 0.11 -3.79 -7.32
N ARG A 29 -0.54 -4.63 -6.53
CA ARG A 29 -1.99 -4.70 -6.34
C ARG A 29 -2.33 -4.74 -4.84
N PRO A 30 -3.52 -4.28 -4.42
CA PRO A 30 -3.98 -4.36 -3.04
C PRO A 30 -3.89 -5.78 -2.44
N MET A 31 -4.16 -6.81 -3.25
CA MET A 31 -4.05 -8.20 -2.83
C MET A 31 -2.61 -8.65 -2.50
N ASP A 32 -1.59 -7.98 -3.02
CA ASP A 32 -0.20 -8.29 -2.68
C ASP A 32 0.10 -7.92 -1.21
N VAL A 33 -0.55 -6.87 -0.70
CA VAL A 33 -0.48 -6.47 0.73
C VAL A 33 -1.09 -7.55 1.61
N VAL A 34 -2.28 -8.05 1.25
CA VAL A 34 -2.97 -9.13 1.98
C VAL A 34 -2.11 -10.39 2.06
N LYS A 35 -1.46 -10.73 0.94
CA LYS A 35 -0.62 -11.92 0.80
C LYS A 35 0.78 -11.76 1.42
N ALA A 36 1.18 -10.55 1.83
CA ALA A 36 2.50 -10.31 2.39
C ALA A 36 2.67 -11.05 3.73
N PRO A 37 3.54 -12.07 3.83
CA PRO A 37 3.72 -12.81 5.08
C PRO A 37 4.50 -12.01 6.14
N ALA A 38 5.24 -10.99 5.70
CA ALA A 38 6.08 -10.16 6.55
C ALA A 38 5.34 -9.04 7.28
N LEU A 39 4.09 -8.75 6.88
CA LEU A 39 3.30 -7.66 7.47
C LEU A 39 2.35 -8.20 8.55
N SER A 40 2.24 -7.45 9.65
CA SER A 40 1.17 -7.69 10.62
C SER A 40 -0.19 -7.37 9.99
N VAL A 41 -1.26 -7.89 10.59
CA VAL A 41 -2.63 -7.60 10.13
C VAL A 41 -2.92 -6.10 10.18
N ASP A 42 -2.49 -5.43 11.25
CA ASP A 42 -2.72 -4.00 11.42
C ASP A 42 -1.95 -3.17 10.37
N ASP A 43 -0.71 -3.55 10.05
CA ASP A 43 0.06 -2.91 8.98
C ASP A 43 -0.63 -3.09 7.62
N LYS A 44 -1.13 -4.30 7.33
CA LYS A 44 -1.89 -4.57 6.09
C LYS A 44 -3.12 -3.68 6.00
N ARG A 45 -3.89 -3.57 7.10
CA ARG A 45 -5.09 -2.75 7.15
C ARG A 45 -4.76 -1.26 7.00
N ALA A 46 -3.72 -0.77 7.67
CA ALA A 46 -3.27 0.61 7.56
C ALA A 46 -2.84 0.98 6.14
N ILE A 47 -2.06 0.11 5.48
CA ILE A 47 -1.66 0.28 4.09
C ILE A 47 -2.87 0.32 3.16
N LEU A 48 -3.78 -0.64 3.28
CA LEU A 48 -4.97 -0.71 2.43
C LEU A 48 -5.92 0.48 2.66
N ALA A 49 -6.06 0.93 3.90
CA ALA A 49 -6.83 2.13 4.24
C ALA A 49 -6.19 3.39 3.65
N ALA A 50 -4.86 3.51 3.72
CA ALA A 50 -4.13 4.60 3.07
C ALA A 50 -4.38 4.57 1.55
N TRP A 51 -4.27 3.41 0.90
CA TRP A 51 -4.53 3.26 -0.54
C TRP A 51 -5.97 3.60 -0.93
N ALA A 52 -6.95 3.33 -0.05
CA ALA A 52 -8.35 3.69 -0.28
C ALA A 52 -8.62 5.20 -0.16
N SER A 53 -7.71 5.96 0.48
CA SER A 53 -7.87 7.40 0.70
C SER A 53 -8.02 8.18 -0.59
N ASP A 54 -8.85 9.23 -0.56
CA ASP A 54 -9.02 10.17 -1.68
C ASP A 54 -7.74 10.93 -2.00
N PHE A 55 -6.76 10.95 -1.09
CA PHE A 55 -5.42 11.48 -1.36
C PHE A 55 -4.75 10.80 -2.57
N TYR A 56 -5.03 9.52 -2.80
CA TYR A 56 -4.54 8.79 -3.97
C TYR A 56 -5.56 8.71 -5.11
N ALA A 57 -6.68 9.41 -5.03
CA ALA A 57 -7.65 9.45 -6.12
C ALA A 57 -7.03 10.15 -7.34
N ILE A 58 -7.29 9.59 -8.53
CA ILE A 58 -6.88 10.24 -9.77
C ILE A 58 -7.83 11.40 -10.06
N ASP A 59 -7.25 12.54 -10.46
CA ASP A 59 -8.02 13.70 -10.88
C ASP A 59 -9.01 13.35 -12.02
N SER A 60 -10.24 13.85 -11.89
CA SER A 60 -11.36 13.51 -12.78
C SER A 60 -11.74 12.02 -12.87
N LYS A 61 -11.12 11.12 -12.09
CA LYS A 61 -11.44 9.68 -12.01
C LYS A 61 -11.48 9.20 -10.54
N PRO A 62 -12.46 9.66 -9.73
CA PRO A 62 -12.51 9.41 -8.29
C PRO A 62 -12.73 7.94 -7.91
N ALA A 63 -13.04 7.06 -8.87
CA ALA A 63 -13.12 5.62 -8.64
C ALA A 63 -11.76 4.91 -8.68
N LEU A 64 -10.72 5.57 -9.20
CA LEU A 64 -9.37 5.01 -9.30
C LEU A 64 -8.47 5.56 -8.21
N ARG A 65 -7.56 4.73 -7.73
CA ARG A 65 -6.51 5.04 -6.77
C ARG A 65 -5.16 4.74 -7.39
N HIS A 66 -4.24 5.69 -7.35
CA HIS A 66 -2.86 5.48 -7.79
C HIS A 66 -1.90 5.79 -6.65
N MET A 67 -1.43 4.72 -6.01
CA MET A 67 -0.42 4.84 -4.98
C MET A 67 0.95 5.01 -5.64
N PRO A 68 1.75 6.01 -5.23
CA PRO A 68 3.10 6.20 -5.75
C PRO A 68 3.90 4.90 -5.71
N GLY A 69 4.60 4.58 -6.81
CA GLY A 69 5.39 3.34 -6.93
C GLY A 69 4.65 2.13 -7.45
N THR A 70 3.32 2.18 -7.54
CA THR A 70 2.54 1.12 -8.19
C THR A 70 2.50 1.33 -9.69
N PRO A 71 2.55 0.25 -10.50
CA PRO A 71 2.70 0.35 -11.95
C PRO A 71 1.46 0.94 -12.63
N GLU A 72 0.28 0.76 -12.02
CA GLU A 72 -0.99 1.18 -12.61
C GLU A 72 -1.99 1.61 -11.53
N PRO A 73 -2.93 2.51 -11.87
CA PRO A 73 -4.07 2.80 -11.02
C PRO A 73 -4.97 1.58 -10.83
N VAL A 74 -5.48 1.40 -9.63
CA VAL A 74 -6.43 0.34 -9.28
C VAL A 74 -7.77 0.94 -8.89
N SER A 75 -8.86 0.17 -8.96
CA SER A 75 -10.16 0.68 -8.53
C SER A 75 -10.27 0.70 -7.01
N ILE A 76 -11.04 1.64 -6.46
CA ILE A 76 -11.37 1.67 -5.03
C ILE A 76 -12.07 0.38 -4.58
N ASP A 77 -12.84 -0.25 -5.47
CA ASP A 77 -13.54 -1.51 -5.18
C ASP A 77 -12.57 -2.69 -5.07
N GLU A 78 -11.45 -2.65 -5.78
CA GLU A 78 -10.39 -3.63 -5.59
C GLU A 78 -9.72 -3.47 -4.22
N VAL A 79 -9.43 -2.24 -3.80
CA VAL A 79 -8.87 -1.98 -2.46
C VAL A 79 -9.84 -2.46 -1.38
N ARG A 80 -11.15 -2.17 -1.53
CA ARG A 80 -12.21 -2.66 -0.64
C ARG A 80 -12.32 -4.18 -0.63
N SER A 81 -12.10 -4.83 -1.77
CA SER A 81 -12.11 -6.29 -1.86
C SER A 81 -10.93 -6.90 -1.12
N ALA A 82 -9.76 -6.29 -1.20
CA ALA A 82 -8.59 -6.71 -0.42
C ALA A 82 -8.78 -6.50 1.09
N LEU A 83 -9.44 -5.41 1.51
CA LEU A 83 -9.82 -5.20 2.92
C LEU A 83 -10.77 -6.30 3.42
N ARG A 84 -11.84 -6.60 2.66
CA ARG A 84 -12.77 -7.68 3.01
C ARG A 84 -12.09 -9.04 3.09
N GLU A 85 -11.18 -9.34 2.16
CA GLU A 85 -10.40 -10.57 2.20
C GLU A 85 -9.48 -10.61 3.43
N LEU A 86 -8.86 -9.48 3.79
CA LEU A 86 -8.03 -9.39 4.99
C LEU A 86 -8.87 -9.69 6.24
N ASP A 87 -10.01 -9.02 6.39
CA ASP A 87 -10.93 -9.22 7.51
C ASP A 87 -11.41 -10.69 7.57
N SER A 88 -11.76 -11.30 6.43
CA SER A 88 -12.17 -12.71 6.35
C SER A 88 -11.07 -13.71 6.71
N ARG A 89 -9.79 -13.39 6.46
CA ARG A 89 -8.67 -14.31 6.77
C ARG A 89 -8.33 -14.36 8.26
N TYR A 90 -8.63 -13.28 8.97
CA TYR A 90 -8.23 -13.11 10.37
C TYR A 90 -9.43 -12.98 11.32
N ASP A 91 -10.66 -13.17 10.81
CA ASP A 91 -11.93 -13.16 11.55
C ASP A 91 -12.12 -11.87 12.38
N ILE A 92 -11.99 -10.73 11.69
CA ILE A 92 -12.01 -9.38 12.29
C ILE A 92 -13.19 -8.58 11.73
#